data_AF-A0A8J8AZY1-F1
#
_entry.id   AF-A0A8J8AZY1-F1
#
_cell.length_a   1.000
_cell.length_b   1.000
_cell.length_c   1.000
_cell.angle_alpha   90.00
_cell.angle_beta   90.00
_cell.angle_gamma   90.00
#
_symmetry.space_group_name_H-M   'P 1'
#
loop_
_entity.id
_entity.type
_entity.pdbx_description
1 polymer ?
#
loop_
_entity_poly.entity_id
_entity_poly.type
_entity_poly.pdbx_seq_one_letter_code
_entity_poly.pdbx_strand_id
1 'polypeptide(L)'
;LFMVFFAMANSGLPGTSGFVGEFMVILASFQANPWLAFLAATTLITGAAYSLWLVKRVMYGPVANDHVAQLKDINGREWLVLGVFAAFTLLFGLWPKPLTDLMDVSIAQLAAQIATSKL
;
A
#
# COMPACT_ATOMS: atom_id res chain seq x y z
N LEU A 1 -10.41 1.66 -14.14
CA LEU A 1 -10.31 2.67 -13.06
C LEU A 1 -9.76 2.08 -11.76
N PHE A 2 -10.48 1.15 -11.11
CA PHE A 2 -10.05 0.57 -9.82
C PHE A 2 -8.66 -0.07 -9.85
N MET A 3 -8.29 -0.79 -10.92
CA MET A 3 -6.96 -1.37 -11.05
C MET A 3 -5.85 -0.31 -10.93
N VAL A 4 -5.99 0.81 -11.64
CA VAL A 4 -5.02 1.92 -11.58
C VAL A 4 -5.03 2.53 -10.18
N PHE A 5 -6.20 2.77 -9.59
CA PHE A 5 -6.30 3.29 -8.23
C PHE A 5 -5.57 2.42 -7.21
N PHE A 6 -5.84 1.11 -7.18
CA PHE A 6 -5.19 0.20 -6.23
C PHE A 6 -3.70 0.01 -6.53
N ALA A 7 -3.28 0.03 -7.79
CA ALA A 7 -1.87 0.00 -8.14
C ALA A 7 -1.14 1.25 -7.66
N MET A 8 -1.75 2.43 -7.77
CA MET A 8 -1.19 3.68 -7.23
C MET A 8 -1.18 3.69 -5.70
N ALA A 9 -2.22 3.16 -5.06
CA ALA A 9 -2.26 3.02 -3.60
C ALA A 9 -1.16 2.07 -3.09
N ASN A 10 -0.88 0.99 -3.82
CA ASN A 10 0.23 0.08 -3.54
C ASN A 10 1.60 0.72 -3.83
N SER A 11 1.67 1.67 -4.76
CA SER A 11 2.91 2.40 -5.07
C SER A 11 3.23 3.53 -4.07
N GLY A 12 2.54 3.57 -2.93
CA GLY A 12 2.74 4.62 -1.93
C GLY A 12 2.28 6.00 -2.37
N LEU A 13 1.19 6.12 -3.15
CA LEU A 13 0.65 7.44 -3.49
C LEU A 13 0.19 8.18 -2.22
N PRO A 14 0.63 9.43 -1.98
CA PRO A 14 0.18 10.21 -0.84
C PRO A 14 -1.35 10.33 -0.78
N GLY A 15 -1.92 10.17 0.42
CA GLY A 15 -3.37 10.15 0.65
C GLY A 15 -4.01 8.76 0.51
N THR A 16 -3.21 7.73 0.27
CA THR A 16 -3.63 6.32 0.33
C THR A 16 -3.03 5.62 1.55
N SER A 17 -3.70 4.58 2.04
CA SER A 17 -3.26 3.83 3.22
C SER A 17 -1.88 3.19 3.08
N GLY A 18 -1.48 2.81 1.85
CA GLY A 18 -0.16 2.21 1.57
C GLY A 18 0.98 3.17 1.91
N PHE A 19 0.86 4.44 1.48
CA PHE A 19 1.86 5.46 1.77
C PHE A 19 2.09 5.66 3.27
N VAL A 20 1.02 5.75 4.07
CA VAL A 20 1.13 6.00 5.50
C VAL A 20 1.95 4.91 6.20
N GLY A 21 1.65 3.65 5.90
CA GLY A 21 2.37 2.51 6.49
C GLY A 21 3.84 2.47 6.10
N GLU A 22 4.13 2.57 4.80
CA GLU A 22 5.51 2.54 4.30
C GLU A 22 6.34 3.73 4.81
N PHE A 23 5.73 4.92 4.89
CA PHE A 23 6.39 6.11 5.42
C PHE A 23 6.72 5.97 6.91
N MET A 24 5.80 5.41 7.72
CA MET A 24 6.07 5.11 9.13
C MET A 24 7.25 4.15 9.29
N VAL A 25 7.35 3.12 8.43
CA VAL A 25 8.47 2.17 8.45
C VAL A 25 9.79 2.87 8.11
N ILE A 26 9.81 3.78 7.11
CA ILE A 26 11.02 4.53 6.76
C ILE A 26 11.44 5.45 7.91
N LEU A 27 10.49 6.16 8.55
CA LEU A 27 10.79 7.02 9.70
C LEU A 27 11.35 6.22 10.88
N ALA A 28 10.75 5.08 11.22
CA ALA A 28 11.25 4.20 12.26
C ALA A 28 12.65 3.65 11.93
N SER A 29 12.87 3.26 10.67
CA SER A 29 14.18 2.80 10.20
C SER A 29 15.24 3.89 10.28
N PHE A 30 14.88 5.15 10.03
CA PHE A 30 15.80 6.28 10.11
C PHE A 30 16.26 6.54 11.54
N GLN A 31 15.35 6.40 12.51
CA GLN A 31 15.69 6.50 13.94
C GLN A 31 16.64 5.37 14.38
N ALA A 32 16.53 4.18 13.78
CA ALA A 32 17.40 3.05 14.09
C ALA A 32 18.78 3.15 13.40
N ASN A 33 18.82 3.38 12.10
CA ASN A 33 20.05 3.57 11.33
C ASN A 33 19.75 4.24 9.96
N PRO A 34 20.38 5.39 9.64
CA PRO A 34 20.18 6.07 8.36
C PRO A 34 20.46 5.20 7.12
N TRP A 35 21.41 4.25 7.19
CA TRP A 35 21.70 3.34 6.08
C TRP A 35 20.55 2.35 5.81
N LEU A 36 19.87 1.89 6.87
CA LEU A 36 18.69 1.03 6.72
C LEU A 36 17.52 1.81 6.10
N ALA A 37 17.33 3.05 6.52
CA ALA A 37 16.32 3.93 5.93
C ALA A 37 16.60 4.21 4.45
N PHE A 38 17.86 4.40 4.07
CA PHE A 38 18.25 4.58 2.67
C PHE A 38 17.90 3.35 1.82
N LEU A 39 18.19 2.15 2.32
CA LEU A 39 17.80 0.90 1.64
C LEU A 39 16.27 0.77 1.55
N ALA A 40 15.56 1.02 2.63
CA ALA A 40 14.09 0.96 2.66
C ALA A 40 13.45 1.94 1.65
N ALA A 41 13.94 3.19 1.60
CA ALA A 41 13.48 4.19 0.65
C ALA A 41 13.78 3.79 -0.81
N THR A 42 14.94 3.19 -1.06
CA THR A 42 15.31 2.70 -2.40
C THR A 42 14.40 1.56 -2.86
N THR A 43 14.06 0.64 -1.95
CA THR A 43 13.11 -0.45 -2.22
C THR A 43 11.73 0.10 -2.54
N LEU A 44 11.26 1.11 -1.78
CA LEU A 44 9.98 1.79 -2.04
C LEU A 44 9.95 2.43 -3.43
N ILE A 45 10.98 3.20 -3.80
CA ILE A 45 11.07 3.86 -5.12
C ILE A 45 11.06 2.81 -6.24
N THR A 46 11.82 1.72 -6.08
CA THR A 46 11.89 0.65 -7.08
C THR A 46 10.55 -0.07 -7.23
N GLY A 47 9.85 -0.34 -6.12
CA GLY A 47 8.52 -0.94 -6.11
C GLY A 47 7.47 -0.07 -6.81
N ALA A 48 7.50 1.25 -6.56
CA ALA A 48 6.64 2.21 -7.24
C ALA A 48 6.94 2.27 -8.75
N ALA A 49 8.22 2.33 -9.14
CA ALA A 49 8.63 2.35 -10.54
C ALA A 49 8.16 1.10 -11.30
N TYR A 50 8.30 -0.09 -10.70
CA TYR A 50 7.80 -1.34 -11.27
C TYR A 50 6.28 -1.35 -11.40
N SER A 51 5.56 -0.88 -10.38
CA SER A 51 4.10 -0.82 -10.40
C SER A 51 3.58 0.11 -11.49
N LEU A 52 4.19 1.29 -11.67
CA LEU A 52 3.85 2.20 -12.78
C LEU A 52 4.15 1.57 -14.15
N TRP A 53 5.30 0.88 -14.27
CA TRP A 53 5.65 0.17 -15.50
C TRP A 53 4.64 -0.94 -15.82
N LEU A 54 4.20 -1.70 -14.82
CA LEU A 54 3.19 -2.74 -14.96
C LEU A 54 1.85 -2.15 -15.40
N VAL A 55 1.38 -1.09 -14.74
CA VAL A 55 0.11 -0.42 -15.10
C VAL A 55 0.16 0.08 -16.54
N LYS A 56 1.25 0.70 -16.96
CA LYS A 56 1.44 1.14 -18.35
C LYS A 56 1.30 -0.02 -19.33
N ARG A 57 1.93 -1.16 -19.04
CA ARG A 57 1.96 -2.31 -19.96
C ARG A 57 0.65 -3.08 -19.99
N VAL A 58 -0.01 -3.24 -18.84
CA VAL A 58 -1.23 -4.06 -18.71
C VAL A 58 -2.48 -3.27 -19.07
N MET A 59 -2.62 -2.04 -18.59
CA MET A 59 -3.84 -1.25 -18.78
C MET A 59 -3.81 -0.38 -20.02
N TYR A 60 -2.63 0.11 -20.42
CA TYR A 60 -2.46 1.05 -21.54
C TYR A 60 -1.66 0.45 -22.71
N GLY A 61 -1.27 -0.82 -22.62
CA GLY A 61 -0.59 -1.53 -23.70
C GLY A 61 -1.58 -2.10 -24.74
N PRO A 62 -1.09 -2.51 -25.92
CA PRO A 62 -1.91 -3.18 -26.92
C PRO A 62 -2.43 -4.53 -26.39
N VAL A 63 -3.67 -4.87 -26.73
CA VAL A 63 -4.27 -6.15 -26.35
C VAL A 63 -3.56 -7.27 -27.13
N ALA A 64 -2.80 -8.10 -26.42
CA ALA A 64 -1.99 -9.15 -27.03
C ALA A 64 -2.71 -10.51 -27.15
N ASN A 65 -3.90 -10.65 -26.55
CA ASN A 65 -4.64 -11.92 -26.53
C ASN A 65 -6.14 -11.69 -26.75
N ASP A 66 -6.72 -12.39 -27.72
CA ASP A 66 -8.13 -12.28 -28.11
C ASP A 66 -9.09 -12.66 -26.97
N HIS A 67 -8.67 -13.51 -26.03
CA HIS A 67 -9.48 -13.85 -24.85
C HIS A 67 -9.64 -12.66 -23.89
N VAL A 68 -8.65 -11.76 -23.85
CA VAL A 68 -8.71 -10.54 -23.02
C VAL A 68 -9.67 -9.53 -23.63
N ALA A 69 -9.73 -9.46 -24.97
CA ALA A 69 -10.68 -8.60 -25.68
C ALA A 69 -12.15 -8.99 -25.46
N GLN A 70 -12.40 -10.27 -25.15
CA GLN A 70 -13.74 -10.80 -24.90
C GLN A 70 -14.19 -10.71 -23.43
N LEU A 71 -13.34 -10.20 -22.54
CA LEU A 71 -13.71 -10.02 -21.14
C LEU A 71 -14.82 -8.99 -21.01
N LYS A 72 -15.83 -9.33 -20.19
CA LYS A 72 -16.90 -8.41 -19.85
C LYS A 72 -16.42 -7.44 -18.77
N ASP A 73 -16.96 -6.23 -18.83
CA ASP A 73 -16.78 -5.24 -17.78
C ASP A 73 -17.38 -5.72 -16.45
N ILE A 74 -16.88 -5.10 -15.37
CA ILE A 74 -17.27 -5.43 -14.00
C ILE A 74 -18.77 -5.24 -13.77
N ASN A 75 -19.35 -6.16 -13.01
CA ASN A 75 -20.77 -6.09 -12.65
C ASN A 75 -21.00 -5.10 -11.48
N GLY A 76 -22.24 -4.63 -11.30
CA GLY A 76 -22.56 -3.66 -10.23
C GLY A 76 -22.20 -4.11 -8.81
N ARG A 77 -22.26 -5.42 -8.53
CA ARG A 77 -21.81 -6.00 -7.25
C ARG A 77 -20.30 -5.86 -7.07
N GLU A 78 -19.52 -6.15 -8.11
CA GLU A 78 -18.06 -6.03 -8.07
C GLU A 78 -17.64 -4.57 -7.91
N TRP A 79 -18.36 -3.67 -8.59
CA TRP A 79 -18.18 -2.23 -8.43
C TRP A 79 -18.40 -1.78 -6.99
N LEU A 80 -19.44 -2.27 -6.32
CA LEU A 80 -19.71 -1.95 -4.90
C LEU A 80 -18.58 -2.45 -4.01
N VAL A 81 -18.14 -3.71 -4.17
CA VAL A 81 -17.07 -4.28 -3.35
C VAL A 81 -15.76 -3.49 -3.53
N LEU A 82 -15.36 -3.23 -4.78
CA LEU A 82 -14.15 -2.45 -5.08
C LEU A 82 -14.27 -1.00 -4.60
N GLY A 83 -15.46 -0.41 -4.70
CA GLY A 83 -15.76 0.93 -4.21
C GLY A 83 -15.60 1.05 -2.70
N VAL A 84 -16.09 0.07 -1.94
CA VAL A 84 -15.94 0.02 -0.48
C VAL A 84 -14.46 -0.10 -0.10
N PHE A 85 -13.70 -0.98 -0.74
CA PHE A 85 -12.26 -1.07 -0.48
C PHE A 85 -11.53 0.23 -0.82
N ALA A 86 -11.84 0.85 -1.96
CA ALA A 86 -11.24 2.12 -2.35
C ALA A 86 -11.55 3.23 -1.33
N ALA A 87 -12.78 3.28 -0.81
CA ALA A 87 -13.16 4.21 0.23
C ALA A 87 -12.34 4.02 1.51
N PHE A 88 -12.16 2.77 1.98
CA PHE A 88 -11.31 2.51 3.16
C PHE A 88 -9.83 2.83 2.91
N THR A 89 -9.29 2.54 1.73
CA THR A 89 -7.92 2.90 1.35
C THR A 89 -7.69 4.41 1.42
N LEU A 90 -8.67 5.21 1.01
CA LEU A 90 -8.62 6.67 1.15
C LEU A 90 -8.83 7.13 2.59
N LEU A 91 -9.82 6.57 3.29
CA LEU A 91 -10.15 6.90 4.68
C LEU A 91 -8.92 6.77 5.56
N PHE A 92 -8.24 5.62 5.53
CA PHE A 92 -7.05 5.37 6.34
C PHE A 92 -5.80 6.07 5.79
N GLY A 93 -5.77 6.41 4.50
CA GLY A 93 -4.73 7.25 3.93
C GLY A 93 -4.76 8.69 4.42
N LEU A 94 -5.96 9.24 4.64
CA LEU A 94 -6.16 10.61 5.13
C LEU A 94 -6.20 10.68 6.65
N TRP A 95 -6.83 9.69 7.30
CA TRP A 95 -6.98 9.63 8.75
C TRP A 95 -6.56 8.26 9.30
N PRO A 96 -5.25 8.02 9.51
CA PRO A 96 -4.75 6.74 10.01
C PRO A 96 -4.95 6.53 11.51
N LYS A 97 -5.20 7.60 12.28
CA LYS A 97 -5.31 7.57 13.76
C LYS A 97 -6.24 6.50 14.32
N PRO A 98 -7.46 6.28 13.78
CA PRO A 98 -8.36 5.27 14.32
C PRO A 98 -7.76 3.85 14.32
N LEU A 99 -6.87 3.56 13.36
CA LEU A 99 -6.20 2.27 13.25
C LEU A 99 -4.94 2.22 14.12
N THR A 100 -4.15 3.30 14.18
CA THR A 100 -2.95 3.34 15.03
C THR A 100 -3.31 3.34 16.52
N ASP A 101 -4.28 4.15 16.94
CA ASP A 101 -4.68 4.25 18.35
C ASP A 101 -5.24 2.91 18.87
N LEU A 102 -5.90 2.15 17.99
CA LEU A 102 -6.39 0.80 18.32
C LEU A 102 -5.24 -0.20 18.53
N MET A 103 -4.12 -0.02 17.81
CA MET A 103 -2.95 -0.89 17.88
C MET A 103 -1.93 -0.44 18.93
N ASP A 104 -1.94 0.81 19.38
CA ASP A 104 -0.92 1.37 20.26
C ASP A 104 -0.71 0.56 21.55
N VAL A 105 -1.80 0.17 22.22
CA VAL A 105 -1.72 -0.58 23.50
C VAL A 105 -1.11 -1.96 23.28
N SER A 106 -1.52 -2.67 22.23
CA SER A 106 -1.04 -4.02 21.94
C SER A 106 0.40 -4.01 21.44
N ILE A 107 0.79 -3.03 20.61
CA ILE A 107 2.17 -2.83 20.17
C ILE A 107 3.07 -2.48 21.36
N ALA A 108 2.64 -1.61 22.27
CA ALA A 108 3.43 -1.24 23.44
C ALA A 108 3.68 -2.44 24.37
N GLN A 109 2.66 -3.27 24.61
CA GLN A 109 2.80 -4.51 25.36
C GLN A 109 3.76 -5.48 24.67
N LEU A 110 3.64 -5.65 23.35
CA LEU A 110 4.53 -6.51 22.57
C LEU A 110 5.98 -6.01 22.60
N ALA A 111 6.20 -4.71 22.48
CA ALA A 111 7.52 -4.10 22.55
C ALA A 111 8.16 -4.31 23.94
N ALA A 112 7.38 -4.14 25.02
CA ALA A 112 7.85 -4.41 26.38
C ALA A 112 8.20 -5.89 26.57
N GLN A 113 7.37 -6.79 26.06
CA GLN A 113 7.63 -8.24 26.10
C GLN A 113 8.92 -8.57 25.34
N ILE A 114 9.12 -8.07 24.12
CA ILE A 114 10.35 -8.30 23.33
C ILE A 114 11.59 -7.75 24.06
N ALA A 115 11.47 -6.61 24.76
CA ALA A 115 12.57 -6.06 25.54
C ALA A 115 12.95 -6.93 26.75
N THR A 116 11.98 -7.60 27.37
CA THR A 116 12.20 -8.51 28.52
C THR A 116 12.51 -9.95 28.12
N SER A 117 11.89 -10.46 27.05
CA SER A 117 11.91 -11.85 26.58
C SER A 117 13.11 -12.12 25.67
N LYS A 118 14.24 -11.50 25.96
CA LYS A 118 15.47 -11.79 25.25
C LYS A 118 15.75 -13.32 25.29
N LEU A 119 16.39 -13.92 24.29
CA LEU A 119 17.86 -13.89 24.23
C LEU A 119 18.54 -13.62 25.58
#